data_AF-A0A922ZTK1-F1
#
_entry.id   AF-A0A922ZTK1-F1
#
_cell.length_a   1.000
_cell.length_b   1.000
_cell.length_c   1.000
_cell.angle_alpha   90.00
_cell.angle_beta   90.00
_cell.angle_gamma   90.00
#
_symmetry.space_group_name_H-M   'P 1'
#
loop_
_entity.id
_entity.type
_entity.pdbx_description
1 polymer ?
#
loop_
_entity_poly.entity_id
_entity_poly.type
_entity_poly.pdbx_seq_one_letter_code
_entity_poly.pdbx_strand_id
1 'polypeptide(L)' 'MLGKLKKKKRLRTHGFLKRMSTKDGVNVINARRRKGRKKLTVIKKLK' A
#
# COMPACT_ATOMS: atom_id res chain seq x y z
N MET A 1 -13.86 9.41 -18.00
CA MET A 1 -12.53 9.44 -17.34
C MET A 1 -12.54 9.13 -15.82
N LEU A 2 -13.35 8.20 -15.30
CA LEU A 2 -13.50 8.00 -13.83
C LEU A 2 -12.44 7.06 -13.18
N GLY A 3 -11.78 6.20 -13.95
CA GLY A 3 -10.86 5.19 -13.41
C GLY A 3 -9.54 5.72 -12.83
N LYS A 4 -9.09 6.92 -13.25
CA LYS A 4 -7.80 7.51 -12.86
C LYS A 4 -7.81 8.01 -11.40
N LEU A 5 -8.92 8.63 -10.96
CA LEU A 5 -9.09 9.12 -9.58
C LEU A 5 -9.13 7.96 -8.56
N LYS A 6 -9.82 6.86 -8.88
CA LYS A 6 -9.92 5.67 -8.02
C LYS A 6 -8.55 5.05 -7.72
N LYS A 7 -7.63 5.02 -8.70
CA LYS A 7 -6.25 4.54 -8.52
C LYS A 7 -5.46 5.44 -7.56
N LYS A 8 -5.58 6.77 -7.68
CA LYS A 8 -4.92 7.73 -6.79
C LYS A 8 -5.41 7.59 -5.35
N LYS A 9 -6.74 7.48 -5.13
CA LYS A 9 -7.32 7.26 -3.81
C LYS A 9 -6.76 5.99 -3.16
N ARG A 10 -6.74 4.87 -3.89
CA ARG A 10 -6.22 3.59 -3.39
C ARG A 10 -4.75 3.67 -2.96
N LEU A 11 -3.92 4.38 -3.70
CA LEU A 11 -2.50 4.56 -3.36
C LEU A 11 -2.32 5.45 -2.13
N ARG A 12 -3.13 6.50 -1.97
CA ARG A 12 -3.08 7.36 -0.76
C ARG A 12 -3.52 6.62 0.50
N THR A 13 -4.56 5.79 0.40
CA THR A 13 -5.11 5.07 1.56
C THR A 13 -4.33 3.82 1.93
N HIS A 14 -3.84 3.06 0.95
CA HIS A 14 -3.22 1.74 1.19
C HIS A 14 -1.76 1.63 0.74
N GLY A 15 -1.16 2.74 0.30
CA GLY A 15 0.25 2.79 -0.10
C GLY A 15 1.21 2.61 1.07
N PHE A 16 2.47 2.36 0.73
CA PHE A 16 3.53 2.10 1.71
C PHE A 16 3.69 3.23 2.73
N LEU A 17 3.78 4.48 2.27
CA LEU A 17 3.96 5.64 3.14
C LEU A 17 2.82 5.75 4.17
N LYS A 18 1.58 5.50 3.77
CA LYS A 18 0.44 5.53 4.70
C LYS A 18 0.46 4.40 5.71
N ARG A 19 1.02 3.24 5.37
CA ARG A 19 1.24 2.15 6.32
C ARG A 19 2.37 2.48 7.30
N MET A 20 3.43 3.15 6.85
CA MET A 20 4.52 3.53 7.74
C MET A 20 4.16 4.69 8.69
N SER A 21 3.15 5.49 8.38
CA SER A 21 2.77 6.65 9.22
C SER A 21 2.07 6.30 10.53
N THR A 22 1.62 5.05 10.73
CA THR A 22 0.93 4.64 11.96
C THR A 22 1.54 3.36 12.52
N LYS A 23 1.51 3.20 13.85
CA LYS A 23 2.05 2.00 14.53
C LYS A 23 1.41 0.71 13.98
N ASP A 24 0.08 0.71 13.82
CA ASP A 24 -0.65 -0.43 13.27
C ASP A 24 -0.28 -0.74 11.82
N GLY A 25 -0.07 0.31 11.01
CA GLY A 25 0.33 0.14 9.63
C GLY A 25 1.72 -0.49 9.50
N VAL A 26 2.65 -0.12 10.39
CA VAL A 26 3.99 -0.74 10.48
C VAL A 26 3.86 -2.21 10.86
N ASN A 27 3.01 -2.54 11.84
CA ASN A 27 2.74 -3.93 12.24
C ASN A 27 2.21 -4.77 11.08
N VAL A 28 1.31 -4.21 10.27
CA VAL A 28 0.81 -4.86 9.05
C VAL A 28 1.96 -5.17 8.08
N ILE A 29 2.88 -4.23 7.85
CA ILE A 29 4.02 -4.44 6.95
C ILE A 29 4.94 -5.53 7.48
N ASN A 30 5.23 -5.53 8.78
CA ASN A 30 6.07 -6.54 9.43
C ASN A 30 5.45 -7.94 9.35
N ALA A 31 4.15 -8.07 9.60
CA ALA A 31 3.45 -9.34 9.43
C ALA A 31 3.48 -9.83 7.98
N ARG A 32 3.33 -8.91 7.01
CA ARG A 32 3.40 -9.25 5.58
C ARG A 32 4.80 -9.66 5.13
N ARG A 33 5.85 -9.05 5.69
CA ARG A 33 7.26 -9.44 5.50
C ARG A 33 7.53 -10.82 6.08
N ARG A 34 7.10 -11.08 7.31
CA ARG A 34 7.22 -12.40 7.97
C ARG A 34 6.55 -13.51 7.17
N LYS A 35 5.40 -13.21 6.55
CA LYS A 35 4.69 -14.14 5.65
C LYS A 35 5.38 -14.31 4.28
N GLY A 36 6.41 -13.54 3.95
CA GLY A 36 7.11 -13.62 2.66
C GLY A 36 6.29 -13.11 1.47
N ARG A 37 5.37 -12.16 1.68
CA ARG A 37 4.54 -11.64 0.56
C ARG A 37 5.42 -10.87 -0.42
N LYS A 38 5.47 -11.33 -1.69
CA LYS A 38 6.15 -10.64 -2.81
C LYS A 38 5.77 -9.16 -2.96
N LYS A 39 4.54 -8.78 -2.59
CA LYS A 39 4.06 -7.40 -2.58
C LYS A 39 3.51 -7.03 -1.21
N LEU A 40 4.13 -6.04 -0.56
CA LEU A 40 3.74 -5.58 0.78
C LEU A 40 2.58 -4.58 0.73
N THR A 41 2.53 -3.71 -0.28
CA THR A 41 1.46 -2.72 -0.47
C THR A 41 1.04 -2.60 -1.94
N VAL A 42 0.04 -1.74 -2.20
CA VAL A 42 -0.32 -1.35 -3.57
C VAL A 42 0.82 -0.58 -4.22
N ILE A 43 1.15 -0.97 -5.46
CA ILE A 43 2.21 -0.38 -6.28
C ILE A 43 1.52 0.32 -7.45
N LYS A 44 1.96 1.54 -7.79
CA LYS A 44 1.54 2.18 -9.04
C LYS A 44 2.20 1.39 -10.18
N LYS A 45 1.39 0.76 -11.04
CA LYS A 45 1.92 0.26 -12.31
C LYS A 45 2.30 1.49 -13.14
N LEU A 46 3.60 1.71 -13.34
CA LEU A 46 4.06 2.55 -14.43
C LEU A 46 3.74 1.76 -15.70
N LYS A 47 3.05 2.42 -16.62
CA LYS A 47 2.81 1.92 -17.96
C LYS A 47 3.85 2.57 -18.84
#